data_AF-A0A660ZKU5-F1
#
_entry.id   AF-A0A660ZKU5-F1
#
_cell.length_a   1.000
_cell.length_b   1.000
_cell.length_c   1.000
_cell.angle_alpha   90.00
_cell.angle_beta   90.00
_cell.angle_gamma   90.00
#
_symmetry.space_group_name_H-M   'P 1'
#
loop_
_entity.id
_entity.type
_entity.pdbx_description
1 polymer ?
#
loop_
_entity_poly.entity_id
_entity_poly.type
_entity_poly.pdbx_seq_one_letter_code
_entity_poly.pdbx_strand_id
1 'polypeptide(L)'
;MRSRTFFGLLLVVVGAWILLSNFGILNFGRDWPLILIIIGFYFLVRPSNKKSRKPDIRKILDKLEKGEIDSQTAARLIKEEKDE
;
A
#
# COMPACT_ATOMS: atom_id res chain seq x y z
N MET A 1 4.81 11.26 -10.09
CA MET A 1 4.87 12.54 -9.35
C MET A 1 4.98 12.42 -7.83
N ARG A 2 4.55 11.31 -7.19
CA ARG A 2 4.48 11.17 -5.72
C ARG A 2 5.84 11.01 -4.99
N SER A 3 6.91 10.62 -5.69
CA SER A 3 8.20 10.28 -5.07
C SER A 3 9.08 11.49 -4.72
N ARG A 4 9.07 12.54 -5.53
CA ARG A 4 9.91 13.74 -5.31
C ARG A 4 9.42 14.59 -4.13
N THR A 5 8.11 14.79 -4.02
CA THR A 5 7.50 15.54 -2.91
C THR A 5 7.62 14.78 -1.59
N PHE A 6 7.52 13.46 -1.62
CA PHE A 6 7.76 12.62 -0.45
C PHE A 6 9.19 12.74 0.08
N PHE A 7 10.18 12.71 -0.82
CA PHE A 7 11.59 12.83 -0.44
C PHE A 7 11.91 14.22 0.14
N GLY A 8 11.34 15.28 -0.45
CA GLY A 8 11.46 16.64 0.09
C GLY A 8 10.83 16.79 1.47
N LEU A 9 9.62 16.26 1.66
CA LEU A 9 8.95 16.27 2.96
C LEU A 9 9.75 15.51 4.03
N LEU A 10 10.34 14.37 3.66
CA LEU A 10 11.17 13.57 4.55
C LEU A 10 12.43 14.33 4.99
N LEU A 11 13.10 15.04 4.07
CA LEU A 11 14.22 15.92 4.43
C LEU A 11 13.82 17.04 5.39
N VAL A 12 12.67 17.67 5.16
CA VAL A 12 12.17 18.75 6.05
C VAL A 12 11.90 18.22 7.45
N VAL A 13 11.26 17.07 7.58
CA VAL A 13 10.97 16.44 8.88
C VAL A 13 12.25 16.05 9.61
N VAL A 14 13.21 15.44 8.90
CA VAL A 14 14.51 15.05 9.50
C VAL A 14 15.33 16.28 9.90
N GLY A 15 15.36 17.32 9.06
CA GLY A 15 16.05 18.58 9.38
C GLY A 15 15.45 19.28 10.59
N ALA A 16 14.12 19.35 10.67
CA ALA A 16 13.42 19.90 11.82
C ALA A 16 13.71 19.10 13.11
N TRP A 17 13.79 17.77 13.01
CA TRP A 17 14.14 16.90 14.15
C TRP A 17 15.54 17.17 14.69
N ILE A 18 16.53 17.27 13.80
CA ILE A 18 17.93 17.53 14.16
C ILE A 18 18.05 18.90 14.83
N LEU A 19 17.34 19.91 14.29
CA LEU A 19 17.31 21.25 14.86
C LEU A 19 16.69 21.23 16.27
N LEU A 20 15.54 20.58 16.44
CA LEU A 20 14.85 20.50 17.73
C LEU A 20 15.64 19.70 18.78
N SER A 21 16.43 18.72 18.33
CA SER A 21 17.36 18.01 19.20
C SER A 21 18.56 18.88 19.60
N ASN A 22 19.06 19.73 18.70
CA ASN A 22 20.13 20.68 19.02
C ASN A 22 19.72 21.69 20.10
N PHE A 23 18.44 22.11 20.12
CA PHE A 23 17.88 22.94 21.19
C PHE A 23 17.69 22.21 22.53
N GLY A 24 18.03 20.92 22.63
CA GLY A 24 17.90 20.12 23.85
C GLY A 24 16.45 19.74 24.20
N ILE A 25 15.50 20.08 23.33
CA ILE A 25 14.07 19.78 23.49
C ILE A 25 13.83 18.28 23.23
N LEU A 26 14.57 17.71 22.27
CA LEU A 26 14.55 16.28 21.96
C LEU A 26 15.90 15.62 22.28
N ASN A 27 15.85 14.60 23.13
CA ASN A 27 16.94 13.69 23.46
C ASN A 27 16.83 12.39 22.65
N PHE A 28 17.86 12.07 21.86
CA PHE A 28 17.92 10.86 21.04
C PHE A 28 17.68 9.55 21.82
N GLY A 29 18.06 9.50 23.10
CA GLY A 29 17.84 8.33 23.96
C GLY A 29 16.42 8.19 24.51
N ARG A 30 15.65 9.27 24.64
CA ARG A 30 14.30 9.27 25.21
C ARG A 30 13.21 9.31 24.14
N ASP A 31 13.48 10.04 23.05
CA ASP A 31 12.45 10.43 22.08
C ASP A 31 12.45 9.55 20.82
N TRP A 32 13.18 8.43 20.82
CA TRP A 32 13.08 7.40 19.79
C TRP A 32 11.65 6.80 19.60
N PRO A 33 10.75 6.74 20.61
CA PRO A 33 9.38 6.26 20.40
C PRO A 33 8.56 7.19 19.50
N LEU A 34 8.88 8.49 19.48
CA LEU A 34 8.22 9.46 18.58
C LEU A 34 8.49 9.14 17.10
N ILE A 35 9.69 8.65 16.75
CA ILE A 35 10.01 8.17 15.40
C ILE A 35 9.13 6.97 15.04
N LEU A 36 8.95 6.02 15.95
CA LEU A 36 8.08 4.86 15.72
C LEU A 36 6.63 5.25 15.52
N ILE A 37 6.12 6.23 16.29
CA ILE A 37 4.75 6.75 16.12
C ILE A 37 4.59 7.37 14.73
N ILE A 38 5.56 8.17 14.27
CA ILE A 38 5.51 8.80 12.95
C ILE A 38 5.59 7.77 11.82
N ILE A 39 6.46 6.76 11.94
CA ILE A 39 6.56 5.66 10.98
C ILE A 39 5.24 4.86 10.95
N GLY A 40 4.69 4.54 12.12
CA GLY A 40 3.42 3.83 12.25
C GLY A 40 2.25 4.62 11.67
N PHE A 41 2.19 5.93 11.96
CA PHE A 41 1.20 6.83 11.39
C PHE A 41 1.34 6.91 9.87
N TYR A 42 2.56 7.06 9.35
CA TYR A 42 2.81 7.05 7.92
C TYR A 42 2.31 5.76 7.25
N PHE A 43 2.51 4.60 7.88
CA PHE A 43 2.00 3.32 7.39
C PHE A 43 0.47 3.26 7.39
N LEU A 44 -0.18 3.92 8.35
CA LEU A 44 -1.63 3.99 8.46
C LEU A 44 -2.27 4.90 7.41
N VAL A 45 -1.70 6.09 7.18
CA VAL A 45 -2.19 7.02 6.14
C VAL A 45 -1.72 6.65 4.74
N ARG A 46 -0.72 5.78 4.60
CA ARG A 46 -0.35 5.25 3.28
C ARG A 46 -1.53 4.44 2.77
N PRO A 47 -2.24 4.90 1.73
CA PRO A 47 -3.31 4.11 1.16
C PRO A 47 -2.69 2.80 0.73
N SER A 48 -3.12 1.71 1.38
CA SER A 48 -2.82 0.37 0.93
C SER A 48 -3.46 0.28 -0.45
N ASN A 49 -2.66 0.52 -1.49
CA ASN A 49 -3.02 0.19 -2.85
C ASN A 49 -3.13 -1.34 -2.91
N LYS A 50 -4.19 -1.88 -2.33
CA LYS A 50 -4.68 -3.22 -2.62
C LYS A 50 -5.20 -3.19 -4.05
N LYS A 51 -4.26 -3.34 -4.99
CA LYS A 51 -4.51 -3.90 -6.31
C LYS A 51 -4.19 -5.39 -6.14
N SER A 52 -5.05 -6.35 -6.48
CA SER A 52 -6.09 -6.40 -7.51
C SER A 52 -7.28 -7.16 -6.94
N ARG A 53 -8.52 -6.71 -7.22
CA ARG A 53 -9.67 -7.61 -7.14
C ARG A 53 -9.44 -8.69 -8.18
N LYS A 54 -9.04 -9.89 -7.76
CA LYS A 54 -9.09 -11.09 -8.59
C LYS A 54 -10.51 -11.17 -9.19
N PRO A 55 -10.68 -11.44 -10.49
CA PRO A 55 -11.99 -11.58 -11.10
C PRO A 55 -12.79 -12.63 -10.33
N ASP A 56 -13.94 -12.21 -9.80
CA ASP A 56 -14.81 -13.08 -9.02
C ASP A 56 -15.22 -14.27 -9.88
N ILE A 57 -14.75 -15.48 -9.54
CA ILE A 57 -15.07 -16.72 -10.26
C ILE A 57 -16.60 -16.87 -10.39
N ARG A 58 -17.36 -16.35 -9.42
CA ARG A 58 -18.82 -16.26 -9.45
C ARG A 58 -19.36 -15.51 -10.67
N LYS A 59 -18.71 -14.41 -11.08
CA LYS A 59 -19.10 -13.65 -12.29
C LYS A 59 -18.76 -14.40 -13.58
N ILE A 60 -17.73 -15.22 -13.56
CA ILE A 60 -17.34 -16.05 -14.72
C ILE A 60 -18.33 -17.21 -14.88
N LEU A 61 -18.74 -17.83 -13.77
CA LEU A 61 -19.76 -18.90 -13.76
C LEU A 61 -21.15 -18.38 -14.15
N ASP A 62 -21.56 -17.20 -13.69
CA ASP A 62 -22.84 -16.57 -14.08
C ASP A 62 -22.92 -16.29 -15.59
N LYS A 63 -21.81 -15.89 -16.21
CA LYS A 63 -21.72 -15.69 -17.67
C LYS A 63 -21.68 -16.99 -18.47
N LEU A 64 -21.14 -18.07 -17.89
CA LEU A 64 -21.20 -19.41 -18.48
C LEU A 64 -22.64 -19.97 -18.43
N GLU A 65 -23.34 -19.75 -17.31
CA GLU A 65 -24.75 -20.15 -17.14
C GLU A 65 -25.68 -19.40 -18.09
N LYS A 66 -25.41 -18.11 -18.33
CA LYS A 66 -26.15 -17.29 -19.32
C LYS A 66 -25.80 -17.62 -20.78
N GLY A 67 -24.83 -18.51 -21.03
CA GLY A 67 -24.38 -18.87 -22.38
C GLY A 67 -23.60 -17.76 -23.10
N GLU A 68 -23.16 -16.73 -22.37
CA GLU A 68 -22.36 -15.62 -22.92
C GLU A 68 -20.89 -16.02 -23.15
N ILE A 69 -20.44 -17.10 -22.50
CA ILE A 69 -19.07 -17.60 -22.58
C ILE A 69 -19.11 -19.12 -22.75
N ASP A 70 -18.24 -19.66 -23.60
CA ASP A 70 -18.06 -21.10 -23.73
C ASP A 70 -17.29 -21.72 -22.54
N SER A 71 -17.66 -22.96 -22.22
CA SER A 71 -17.06 -23.79 -21.16
C SER A 71 -15.53 -23.85 -21.22
N GLN A 72 -14.93 -23.84 -22.42
CA GLN A 72 -13.48 -23.88 -22.60
C GLN A 72 -12.83 -22.54 -22.27
N THR A 73 -13.51 -21.43 -22.58
CA THR A 73 -13.03 -20.08 -22.30
C THR A 73 -13.11 -19.78 -20.80
N ALA A 74 -14.18 -20.23 -20.13
CA ALA A 74 -14.30 -20.15 -18.68
C ALA A 74 -13.21 -20.99 -17.97
N ALA A 75 -12.94 -22.21 -18.45
CA ALA A 75 -11.88 -23.07 -17.89
C ALA A 75 -10.49 -22.46 -18.04
N ARG A 76 -10.21 -21.76 -19.16
CA ARG A 76 -8.93 -21.07 -19.39
C ARG A 76 -8.70 -19.92 -18.41
N LEU A 77 -9.73 -19.08 -18.19
CA LEU A 77 -9.66 -17.96 -17.25
C LEU A 77 -9.47 -18.43 -15.80
N ILE A 78 -10.13 -19.53 -15.40
CA ILE A 78 -9.99 -20.09 -14.05
C ILE A 78 -8.60 -20.72 -13.86
N LYS A 79 -8.03 -21.32 -14.92
CA LYS A 79 -6.70 -21.91 -14.88
C LYS A 79 -5.62 -20.84 -14.77
N GLU A 80 -5.70 -19.80 -15.59
CA GLU A 80 -4.79 -18.65 -15.58
C GLU A 80 -4.80 -17.92 -14.22
N GLU A 81 -5.97 -17.80 -13.59
CA GLU A 81 -6.13 -17.23 -12.24
C GLU A 81 -5.54 -18.09 -11.10
N LYS A 82 -5.41 -19.41 -11.33
CA LYS A 82 -4.87 -20.37 -10.36
C LYS A 82 -3.34 -20.48 -10.45
N ASP A 83 -2.77 -20.16 -11.61
CA ASP A 83 -1.33 -20.19 -11.88
C ASP A 83 -0.62 -18.86 -11.49
N GLU A 84 -1.37 -17.84 -11.04
CA GLU A 84 -0.91 -16.53 -10.51
C GLU A 84 -1.14 -16.34 -9.00
#